data_AF-A0AA47MYE5-F1
#
_entry.id   AF-A0AA47MYE5-F1
#
_cell.length_a   1.000
_cell.length_b   1.000
_cell.length_c   1.000
_cell.angle_alpha   90.00
_cell.angle_beta   90.00
_cell.angle_gamma   90.00
#
_symmetry.space_group_name_H-M   'P 1'
#
loop_
_entity.id
_entity.type
_entity.pdbx_description
1 polymer ?
#
loop_
_entity_poly.entity_id
_entity_poly.type
_entity_poly.pdbx_seq_one_letter_code
_entity_poly.pdbx_strand_id
1 'polypeptide(L)'
;MEIQGAKDDGYLTGLSYLDTSRGIGPIVDKLPYGLQEKWVSSGSWYKEENNGCFPPFSYFCNFVCHEAKKRNDPSFIRQSSGANLTKQERLPVKSFNINKPICSVL
;
A
#
# COMPACT_ATOMS: atom_id res chain seq x y z
N MET A 1 14.12 -5.49 11.60
CA MET A 1 13.24 -4.33 11.86
C MET A 1 13.52 -3.86 13.28
N GLU A 2 13.59 -2.55 13.52
CA GLU A 2 13.95 -1.99 14.84
C GLU A 2 12.96 -2.39 15.94
N ILE A 3 11.66 -2.18 15.73
CA ILE A 3 10.62 -2.51 16.73
C ILE A 3 10.57 -4.00 17.07
N GLN A 4 10.80 -4.87 16.08
CA GLN A 4 10.89 -6.32 16.31
C GLN A 4 12.10 -6.65 17.19
N GLY A 5 13.26 -6.04 16.95
CA GLY A 5 14.44 -6.22 17.81
C GLY A 5 14.18 -5.76 19.25
N ALA A 6 13.59 -4.58 19.43
CA ALA A 6 13.23 -4.07 20.75
C ALA A 6 12.21 -4.96 21.49
N LYS A 7 11.31 -5.65 20.76
CA LYS A 7 10.39 -6.63 21.35
C LYS A 7 11.13 -7.90 21.79
N ASP A 8 12.05 -8.40 20.97
CA ASP A 8 12.79 -9.64 21.24
C ASP A 8 13.81 -9.49 22.39
N ASP A 9 14.32 -8.28 22.61
CA ASP A 9 15.18 -7.95 23.75
C ASP A 9 14.46 -8.08 25.10
N GLY A 10 13.12 -8.17 25.11
CA GLY A 10 12.31 -8.52 26.27
C GLY A 10 12.20 -7.46 27.38
N TYR A 11 13.00 -6.39 27.32
CA TYR A 11 12.97 -5.29 28.28
C TYR A 11 11.68 -4.46 28.22
N LEU A 12 11.08 -4.37 27.02
CA LEU A 12 9.82 -3.66 26.77
C LEU A 12 8.66 -4.64 26.66
N THR A 13 8.25 -5.23 27.78
CA THR A 13 7.19 -6.27 27.85
C THR A 13 5.88 -5.86 27.18
N GLY A 14 5.55 -4.56 27.16
CA GLY A 14 4.39 -4.02 26.46
C GLY A 14 4.38 -4.28 24.94
N LEU A 15 5.54 -4.50 24.32
CA LEU A 15 5.64 -4.81 22.89
C LEU A 15 5.13 -6.22 22.55
N SER A 16 5.00 -7.13 23.53
CA SER A 16 4.34 -8.44 23.34
C SER A 16 2.89 -8.31 22.87
N TYR A 17 2.25 -7.17 23.14
CA TYR A 17 0.89 -6.88 22.67
C TYR A 17 0.78 -6.90 21.13
N LEU A 18 1.89 -6.65 20.42
CA LEU A 18 1.97 -6.73 18.95
C LEU A 18 1.82 -8.17 18.41
N ASP A 19 1.86 -9.20 19.24
CA ASP A 19 1.55 -10.58 18.83
C ASP A 19 0.05 -10.90 18.85
N THR A 20 -0.80 -9.88 19.03
CA THR A 20 -2.25 -10.04 19.11
C THR A 20 -2.95 -9.30 17.96
N SER A 21 -4.15 -9.77 17.60
CA SER A 21 -5.00 -9.09 16.62
C SER A 21 -5.30 -7.64 17.01
N ARG A 22 -5.45 -7.37 18.31
CA ARG A 22 -5.72 -6.03 18.84
C ARG A 22 -4.49 -5.12 18.77
N GLY A 23 -3.29 -5.66 18.94
CA GLY A 23 -2.04 -4.89 18.81
C GLY A 23 -1.72 -4.56 17.35
N ILE A 24 -1.96 -5.49 16.44
CA ILE A 24 -1.66 -5.32 15.02
C ILE A 24 -2.73 -4.53 14.27
N GLY A 25 -4.01 -4.66 14.65
CA GLY A 25 -5.14 -4.03 13.96
C GLY A 25 -4.91 -2.55 13.62
N PRO A 26 -4.58 -1.69 14.60
CA PRO A 26 -4.33 -0.26 14.35
C PRO A 26 -3.17 0.01 13.39
N ILE A 27 -2.19 -0.90 13.29
CA ILE A 27 -1.06 -0.78 12.36
C ILE A 27 -1.51 -1.14 10.94
N VAL A 28 -2.30 -2.21 10.81
CA VAL A 28 -2.90 -2.64 9.54
C VAL A 28 -3.79 -1.54 8.97
N ASP A 29 -4.61 -0.90 9.81
CA ASP A 29 -5.51 0.20 9.41
C ASP A 29 -4.75 1.40 8.81
N LYS A 30 -3.45 1.54 9.10
CA LYS A 30 -2.58 2.58 8.54
C LYS A 30 -1.90 2.18 7.24
N LEU A 31 -1.98 0.92 6.82
CA LEU A 31 -1.44 0.47 5.54
C LEU A 31 -2.36 0.90 4.38
N PRO A 32 -1.82 1.04 3.15
CA PRO A 32 -2.63 1.13 1.94
C PRO A 32 -3.67 0.01 1.85
N TYR A 33 -4.89 0.30 1.37
CA TYR A 33 -6.01 -0.65 1.33
C TYR A 33 -5.64 -2.01 0.69
N GLY A 34 -4.96 -2.02 -0.46
CA GLY A 34 -4.54 -3.27 -1.10
C GLY A 34 -3.49 -4.08 -0.32
N LEU A 35 -2.85 -3.52 0.70
CA LEU A 35 -2.03 -4.27 1.67
C LEU A 35 -2.86 -4.82 2.81
N GLN A 36 -3.92 -4.12 3.23
CA GLN A 36 -4.85 -4.61 4.24
C GLN A 36 -5.55 -5.89 3.76
N GLU A 37 -6.05 -5.90 2.52
CA GLU A 37 -6.68 -7.09 1.93
C GLU A 37 -5.71 -8.28 1.86
N LYS A 38 -4.46 -8.03 1.41
CA LYS A 38 -3.43 -9.08 1.37
C LYS A 38 -3.05 -9.58 2.76
N TRP A 39 -3.07 -8.72 3.77
CA TRP A 39 -2.84 -9.13 5.15
C TRP A 39 -3.93 -10.08 5.64
N VAL A 40 -5.20 -9.85 5.28
CA VAL A 40 -6.30 -10.78 5.61
C VAL A 40 -6.03 -12.17 5.04
N SER A 41 -5.67 -12.27 3.76
CA SER A 41 -5.33 -13.55 3.13
C SER A 41 -4.10 -14.21 3.80
N SER A 42 -3.01 -13.46 3.98
CA SER A 42 -1.77 -13.98 4.57
C SER A 42 -1.97 -14.44 6.03
N GLY A 43 -2.70 -13.67 6.83
CA GLY A 43 -3.01 -14.01 8.21
C GLY A 43 -3.96 -15.20 8.31
N SER A 44 -4.88 -15.37 7.36
CA SER A 44 -5.77 -16.55 7.32
C SER A 44 -5.00 -17.83 7.00
N TRP A 45 -4.10 -17.79 6.01
CA TRP A 45 -3.20 -18.90 5.70
C TRP A 45 -2.32 -19.30 6.90
N TYR A 46 -1.71 -18.34 7.58
CA TYR A 46 -0.94 -18.64 8.79
C TYR A 46 -1.79 -19.36 9.84
N LYS A 47 -3.03 -18.90 10.06
CA LYS A 47 -3.93 -19.55 11.03
C LYS A 47 -4.26 -20.99 10.62
N GLU A 48 -4.47 -21.26 9.34
CA GLU A 48 -4.72 -22.62 8.85
C GLU A 48 -3.52 -23.55 9.14
N GLU A 49 -2.29 -23.07 8.92
CA GLU A 49 -1.05 -23.84 9.14
C GLU A 49 -0.64 -23.94 10.62
N ASN A 50 -1.10 -23.02 11.47
CA ASN A 50 -0.70 -22.90 12.88
C ASN A 50 -1.85 -23.10 13.87
N ASN A 51 -2.76 -24.04 13.60
CA ASN A 51 -3.84 -24.45 14.51
C ASN A 51 -4.76 -23.30 14.97
N GLY A 52 -5.01 -22.33 14.09
CA GLY A 52 -5.83 -21.17 14.36
C GLY A 52 -5.12 -20.05 15.14
N CYS A 53 -3.84 -20.21 15.50
CA CYS A 53 -3.07 -19.20 16.21
C CYS A 53 -2.91 -17.92 15.38
N PHE A 54 -3.10 -16.76 16.00
CA PHE A 54 -2.90 -15.48 15.33
C PHE A 54 -1.42 -15.29 14.96
N PRO A 55 -1.10 -14.73 13.78
CA PRO A 55 0.28 -14.50 13.35
C PRO A 55 1.02 -13.54 14.29
N PRO A 56 2.25 -13.88 14.73
CA PRO A 56 3.06 -12.98 15.55
C PRO A 56 3.51 -11.74 14.77
N PHE A 57 3.95 -10.71 15.48
CA PHE A 57 4.45 -9.46 14.91
C PHE A 57 5.60 -9.69 13.91
N SER A 58 6.47 -10.67 14.18
CA SER A 58 7.57 -11.02 13.28
C SER A 58 7.08 -11.48 11.91
N TYR A 59 5.96 -12.22 11.88
CA TYR A 59 5.31 -12.63 10.64
C TYR A 59 4.73 -11.42 9.89
N PHE A 60 4.07 -10.50 10.60
CA PHE A 60 3.62 -9.22 10.02
C PHE A 60 4.78 -8.40 9.46
N CYS A 61 5.90 -8.30 10.17
CA CYS A 61 7.11 -7.63 9.70
C CYS A 61 7.62 -8.22 8.39
N ASN A 62 7.68 -9.55 8.30
CA ASN A 62 8.10 -10.25 7.10
C ASN A 62 7.14 -10.03 5.94
N PHE A 63 5.83 -10.05 6.19
CA PHE A 63 4.80 -9.73 5.21
C PHE A 63 5.01 -8.34 4.60
N VAL A 64 5.14 -7.29 5.43
CA VAL A 64 5.35 -5.91 4.94
C VAL A 64 6.64 -5.81 4.14
N CYS A 65 7.74 -6.41 4.62
CA CYS A 65 9.01 -6.39 3.92
C CYS A 65 8.94 -7.12 2.57
N HIS A 66 8.26 -8.27 2.52
CA HIS A 66 8.06 -9.03 1.28
C HIS A 66 7.25 -8.21 0.26
N GLU A 67 6.13 -7.64 0.70
CA GLU A 67 5.27 -6.82 -0.14
C GLU A 67 5.94 -5.54 -0.65
N ALA A 68 6.83 -4.94 0.15
CA ALA A 68 7.65 -3.80 -0.26
C ALA A 68 8.71 -4.21 -1.29
N LYS A 69 9.44 -5.30 -1.04
CA LYS A 69 10.43 -5.85 -1.99
C LYS A 69 9.78 -6.17 -3.35
N LYS A 70 8.63 -6.84 -3.33
CA LYS A 70 7.88 -7.19 -4.56
C LYS A 70 7.46 -5.97 -5.37
N ARG A 71 7.03 -4.88 -4.71
CA ARG A 71 6.65 -3.62 -5.39
C ARG A 71 7.85 -2.84 -5.91
N ASN A 72 8.98 -2.96 -5.23
CA ASN A 72 10.22 -2.27 -5.60
C ASN A 72 11.07 -3.07 -6.60
N ASP A 73 10.68 -4.30 -6.93
CA ASP A 73 11.40 -5.14 -7.89
C ASP A 73 11.22 -4.57 -9.32
N PRO A 74 12.32 -4.14 -9.98
CA PRO A 74 12.29 -3.55 -11.33
C PRO A 74 11.60 -4.42 -12.37
N SER A 75 11.63 -5.74 -12.20
CA SER A 75 11.02 -6.72 -13.10
C SER A 75 9.50 -6.55 -13.19
N PHE A 76 8.87 -5.97 -12.15
CA PHE A 76 7.42 -5.81 -12.04
C PHE A 76 6.97 -4.34 -12.09
N ILE A 77 7.89 -3.36 -12.14
CA ILE A 77 7.57 -1.91 -12.12
C ILE A 77 6.67 -1.50 -13.31
N ARG A 78 6.82 -2.12 -14.49
CA ARG A 78 5.99 -1.80 -15.67
C ARG A 78 4.52 -2.21 -15.54
N GLN A 79 4.19 -3.10 -14.61
CA GLN A 79 2.80 -3.56 -14.41
C GLN A 79 2.03 -2.66 -13.42
N SER A 80 2.74 -1.93 -12.55
CA SER A 80 2.12 -1.06 -11.53
C SER A 80 1.75 0.34 -12.03
N SER A 81 2.26 0.76 -13.19
CA SER A 81 2.07 2.10 -13.75
C SER A 81 0.80 2.28 -14.58
N GLY A 82 -0.04 1.23 -14.71
CA GLY A 82 -1.26 1.26 -15.52
C GLY A 82 -2.50 1.92 -14.90
N ALA A 83 -2.47 2.35 -13.63
CA ALA A 83 -3.67 2.83 -12.94
C ALA A 83 -3.68 4.31 -12.52
N ASN A 84 -2.58 5.05 -12.67
CA ASN A 84 -2.54 6.48 -12.28
C ASN A 84 -1.59 7.30 -13.17
N LEU A 85 -1.91 7.45 -14.46
CA LEU A 85 -1.48 8.63 -15.23
C LEU A 85 -2.35 8.83 -16.48
N THR A 86 -3.60 9.26 -16.32
CA THR A 86 -4.26 10.06 -17.37
C THR A 86 -3.64 11.46 -17.39
N LYS A 87 -2.35 11.57 -17.71
CA LYS A 87 -1.87 12.77 -18.40
C LYS A 87 -2.41 12.65 -19.81
N GLN A 88 -3.60 13.21 -20.05
CA GLN A 88 -3.99 13.55 -21.41
C GLN A 88 -2.91 14.49 -21.96
N GLU A 89 -2.04 13.95 -22.81
CA GLU A 89 -1.21 14.74 -23.69
C GLU A 89 -2.15 15.46 -24.66
N ARG A 90 -2.58 16.66 -24.28
CA ARG A 90 -3.33 17.54 -25.18
C ARG A 90 -2.34 18.09 -26.20
N LEU A 91 -2.27 17.43 -27.36
CA LEU A 91 -1.56 17.89 -28.54
C LEU A 91 -1.91 19.36 -28.82
N PRO A 92 -0.95 20.21 -29.21
CA PRO A 92 -1.23 21.62 -29.48
C PRO A 92 -1.97 21.73 -30.82
N VAL A 93 -3.30 21.90 -30.75
CA VAL A 93 -4.08 22.30 -31.93
C VAL A 93 -3.75 23.75 -32.24
N LYS A 94 -3.03 23.98 -33.34
CA LYS A 94 -2.80 25.31 -33.92
C LYS A 94 -4.14 25.97 -34.19
N SER A 95 -4.45 27.00 -33.42
CA SER A 95 -5.60 27.87 -33.66
C SER A 95 -5.24 28.83 -34.80
N PHE A 96 -5.87 28.65 -35.96
CA PHE A 96 -5.83 29.65 -37.02
C PHE A 96 -6.79 30.77 -36.66
N ASN A 97 -6.22 31.93 -36.37
CA ASN A 97 -6.92 33.17 -36.13
C ASN A 97 -7.45 33.71 -37.47
N ILE A 98 -8.77 33.82 -37.62
CA ILE A 98 -9.38 34.67 -38.65
C ILE A 98 -10.31 35.65 -37.93
N ASN A 99 -9.82 36.88 -37.82
CA ASN A 99 -10.58 38.05 -37.42
C ASN A 99 -11.76 38.31 -38.37
N LYS A 100 -12.92 38.69 -37.81
CA LYS A 100 -13.66 39.90 -38.22
C LYS A 100 -14.79 40.24 -37.23
N PRO A 101 -14.96 41.52 -36.84
CA PRO A 101 -16.06 41.97 -35.99
C PRO A 101 -17.25 42.42 -36.86
N ILE A 102 -18.49 42.11 -36.47
CA ILE A 102 -19.67 42.84 -36.97
C ILE A 102 -20.69 42.99 -35.83
N CYS A 103 -21.02 44.24 -35.51
CA CYS A 103 -22.10 44.69 -34.64
C CYS A 103 -23.48 44.19 -35.09
N SER A 104 -24.41 43.99 -34.15
CA SER A 104 -25.83 44.39 -34.29
C SER A 104 -26.51 44.39 -32.93
N VAL A 105 -26.87 45.59 -32.50
CA VAL A 105 -27.91 45.89 -31.52
C VAL A 105 -29.27 45.35 -31.98
N LEU A 106 -30.04 44.74 -31.07
CA LEU A 106 -31.47 44.94 -30.87
C LEU A 106 -31.81 44.60 -29.42
#